data_AF-A0A937TQZ1-F1
#
_entry.id   AF-A0A937TQZ1-F1
#
_cell.length_a   1.000
_cell.length_b   1.000
_cell.length_c   1.000
_cell.angle_alpha   90.00
_cell.angle_beta   90.00
_cell.angle_gamma   90.00
#
_symmetry.space_group_name_H-M   'P 1'
#
loop_
_entity.id
_entity.type
_entity.pdbx_description
1 polymer ?
#
loop_
_entity_poly.entity_id
_entity_poly.type
_entity_poly.pdbx_seq_one_letter_code
_entity_poly.pdbx_strand_id
1 'polypeptide(L)'
;MTASIRGKNVAIVGGVCQLVFIVAMLAVWLVTGSLSALAVVLALAGGVGLWLVASVLLYCRQLARRESMELKELAAGGPGSDTIFEGAPEGELRPAAVRLERMERWAPPVFTVLWCAYNAAIGVLMLRYLARVEPPALEKTGIGLLFTFLVAFACFLFSRYCTGMGTQPQWRLLRAPGSFLLVNVLFAAGVAASLIVGDSWPPLDRLVAVVAMSAQLVLAVELLANLVMGFYRPRMPGREERFSFDSRLCSLVAEPERMGHSIAETLNYQFGFEVSKTWFYRLVAKAFLPLIAFGVLVLWAMSSIIIVRNGERAVVLHWGRPHAERRTLGSGMHFKWPWPIDSARRFSTTRVYEVWLGLKERTESEKKTAGPNEVNGRRLELWTGMHIHKDKAEEDFVLASPREKSSAKADRPQVSIIKLVALIRYVIGEPYKYGYRFVDPHKMIECLASREMVRYCASATLDMPAGEGGGERPEAIMTYGRQRAADELKRRIQKAVSAPAVGLGVEIVYVGLRAVHPPPDAADAFEKVITARHEVNQKRYGAEAKANRTLTATVGSPERALDLALSLRKLEQLKDLRLAQDSPDQMRALLDRFIDKA
;
A
#
# COMPACT_ATOMS: atom_id res chain seq x y z
N MET A 1 51.42 -31.68 -14.96
CA MET A 1 50.75 -31.09 -16.16
C MET A 1 49.23 -31.22 -16.11
N THR A 2 48.68 -32.37 -15.73
CA THR A 2 47.22 -32.64 -15.67
C THR A 2 46.45 -31.71 -14.71
N ALA A 3 47.03 -31.33 -13.59
CA ALA A 3 46.40 -30.43 -12.62
C ALA A 3 46.19 -28.99 -13.13
N SER A 4 47.12 -28.42 -13.91
CA SER A 4 46.94 -27.05 -14.43
C SER A 4 45.92 -26.98 -15.57
N ILE A 5 45.85 -28.02 -16.40
CA ILE A 5 44.84 -28.15 -17.47
C ILE A 5 43.43 -28.21 -16.87
N ARG A 6 43.24 -29.00 -15.80
CA ARG A 6 41.95 -29.12 -15.11
C ARG A 6 41.46 -27.77 -14.57
N GLY A 7 42.33 -27.01 -13.89
CA GLY A 7 41.96 -25.71 -13.33
C GLY A 7 41.49 -24.70 -14.39
N LYS A 8 42.21 -24.60 -15.52
CA LYS A 8 41.83 -23.75 -16.65
C LYS A 8 40.48 -24.17 -17.26
N ASN A 9 40.30 -25.46 -17.50
CA ASN A 9 39.06 -25.96 -18.10
C ASN A 9 37.85 -25.69 -17.20
N VAL A 10 38.00 -25.87 -15.88
CA VAL A 10 36.95 -25.53 -14.92
C VAL A 10 36.65 -24.03 -14.92
N ALA A 11 37.65 -23.16 -15.07
CA ALA A 11 37.44 -21.72 -15.16
C ALA A 11 36.67 -21.30 -16.43
N ILE A 12 36.98 -21.92 -17.57
CA ILE A 12 36.26 -21.69 -18.83
C ILE A 12 34.82 -22.20 -18.74
N VAL A 13 34.64 -23.44 -18.25
CA VAL A 13 33.31 -24.02 -18.02
C VAL A 13 32.51 -23.14 -17.05
N GLY A 14 33.15 -22.59 -16.02
CA GLY A 14 32.52 -21.67 -15.08
C GLY A 14 32.06 -20.37 -15.72
N GLY A 15 32.86 -19.79 -16.62
CA GLY A 15 32.45 -18.64 -17.43
C GLY A 15 31.23 -18.94 -18.31
N VAL A 16 31.20 -20.11 -18.96
CA VAL A 16 30.05 -20.55 -19.77
C VAL A 16 28.82 -20.78 -18.91
N CYS A 17 28.96 -21.47 -17.77
CA CYS A 17 27.87 -21.66 -16.82
C CYS A 17 27.32 -20.32 -16.31
N GLN A 18 28.20 -19.35 -16.00
CA GLN A 18 27.78 -18.00 -15.59
C GLN A 18 26.91 -17.33 -16.65
N LEU A 19 27.28 -17.40 -17.93
CA LEU A 19 26.48 -16.87 -19.04
C LEU A 19 25.12 -17.56 -19.14
N VAL A 20 25.08 -18.89 -19.00
CA VAL A 20 23.82 -19.65 -18.98
C VAL A 20 22.92 -19.20 -17.82
N PHE A 21 23.49 -18.98 -16.64
CA PHE A 21 22.73 -18.50 -15.47
C PHE A 21 22.20 -17.07 -15.65
N ILE A 22 22.97 -16.19 -16.30
CA ILE A 22 22.52 -14.83 -16.65
C ILE A 22 21.33 -14.91 -17.59
N VAL A 23 21.42 -15.71 -18.66
CA VAL A 23 20.32 -15.87 -19.63
C VAL A 23 19.08 -16.47 -18.97
N ALA A 24 19.25 -17.47 -18.10
CA ALA A 24 18.14 -18.08 -17.37
C ALA A 24 17.46 -17.09 -16.40
N MET A 25 18.23 -16.30 -15.65
CA MET A 25 17.66 -15.26 -14.78
C MET A 25 17.04 -14.10 -15.57
N LEU A 26 17.56 -13.78 -16.76
CA LEU A 26 16.96 -12.80 -17.66
C LEU A 26 15.61 -13.29 -18.18
N ALA A 27 15.49 -14.59 -18.49
CA ALA A 27 14.19 -15.20 -18.82
C ALA A 27 13.21 -15.14 -17.64
N VAL A 28 13.67 -15.39 -16.40
CA VAL A 28 12.84 -15.21 -15.19
C VAL A 28 12.33 -13.78 -15.08
N TRP A 29 13.20 -12.79 -15.29
CA TRP A 29 12.81 -11.37 -15.27
C TRP A 29 11.78 -11.04 -16.36
N LEU A 30 11.99 -11.47 -17.60
CA LEU A 30 11.05 -11.24 -18.71
C LEU A 30 9.68 -11.88 -18.48
N VAL A 31 9.63 -13.03 -17.80
CA VAL A 31 8.38 -13.76 -17.54
C VAL A 31 7.64 -13.22 -16.31
N THR A 32 8.37 -12.81 -15.28
CA THR A 32 7.78 -12.42 -13.97
C THR A 32 7.62 -10.92 -13.77
N GLY A 33 8.38 -10.10 -14.52
CA GLY A 33 8.45 -8.65 -14.30
C GLY A 33 9.14 -8.24 -12.99
N SER A 34 9.69 -9.19 -12.21
CA SER A 34 10.26 -8.94 -10.88
C SER A 34 11.46 -8.00 -10.91
N LEU A 35 11.46 -6.98 -10.04
CA LEU A 35 12.58 -6.06 -9.89
C LEU A 35 13.79 -6.72 -9.22
N SER A 36 13.55 -7.67 -8.32
CA SER A 36 14.62 -8.45 -7.70
C SER A 36 15.30 -9.39 -8.70
N ALA A 37 14.57 -9.99 -9.64
CA ALA A 37 15.16 -10.79 -10.72
C ALA A 37 16.12 -9.95 -11.58
N LEU A 38 15.72 -8.74 -11.98
CA LEU A 38 16.59 -7.81 -12.74
C LEU A 38 17.86 -7.45 -11.95
N ALA A 39 17.71 -7.18 -10.65
CA ALA A 39 18.83 -6.89 -9.76
C ALA A 39 19.84 -8.05 -9.71
N VAL A 40 19.37 -9.30 -9.63
CA VAL A 40 20.24 -10.50 -9.65
C VAL A 40 20.89 -10.75 -11.00
N VAL A 41 20.22 -10.47 -12.12
CA VAL A 41 20.83 -10.54 -13.46
C VAL A 41 22.05 -9.63 -13.55
N LEU A 42 21.91 -8.38 -13.09
CA LEU A 42 23.01 -7.41 -13.06
C LEU A 42 24.12 -7.84 -12.10
N ALA A 43 23.78 -8.49 -10.97
CA ALA A 43 24.79 -9.03 -10.07
C ALA A 43 25.57 -10.21 -10.69
N LEU A 44 24.88 -11.14 -11.35
CA LEU A 44 25.49 -12.27 -12.04
C LEU A 44 26.40 -11.83 -13.20
N ALA A 45 26.03 -10.78 -13.93
CA ALA A 45 26.84 -10.25 -15.03
C ALA A 45 28.25 -9.83 -14.57
N GLY A 46 28.41 -9.35 -13.34
CA GLY A 46 29.72 -9.01 -12.76
C GLY A 46 30.65 -10.20 -12.58
N GLY A 47 30.11 -11.42 -12.52
CA GLY A 47 30.89 -12.66 -12.37
C GLY A 47 31.61 -13.10 -13.64
N VAL A 48 31.18 -12.64 -14.82
CA VAL A 48 31.80 -13.05 -16.10
C VAL A 48 33.23 -12.53 -16.19
N GLY A 49 33.48 -11.30 -15.73
CA GLY A 49 34.83 -10.71 -15.69
C GLY A 49 35.78 -11.49 -14.78
N LEU A 50 35.30 -11.94 -13.62
CA LEU A 50 36.06 -12.78 -12.69
C LEU A 50 36.52 -14.10 -13.34
N TRP A 51 35.61 -14.78 -14.05
CA TRP A 51 35.92 -16.02 -14.75
C TRP A 51 36.92 -15.83 -15.88
N LEU A 52 36.81 -14.72 -16.63
CA LEU A 52 37.74 -14.39 -17.69
C LEU A 52 39.15 -14.16 -17.15
N VAL A 53 39.30 -13.33 -16.11
CA VAL A 53 40.62 -13.06 -15.51
C VAL A 53 41.21 -14.30 -14.86
N ALA A 54 40.40 -15.10 -14.16
CA ALA A 54 40.84 -16.38 -13.60
C ALA A 54 41.33 -17.33 -14.70
N SER A 55 40.63 -17.40 -15.83
CA SER A 55 41.00 -18.25 -16.97
C SER A 55 42.31 -17.79 -17.62
N VAL A 56 42.50 -16.48 -17.84
CA VAL A 56 43.72 -15.91 -18.42
C VAL A 56 44.92 -16.15 -17.51
N LEU A 57 44.79 -15.89 -16.20
CA LEU A 57 45.88 -16.11 -15.24
C LEU A 57 46.25 -17.60 -15.10
N LEU A 58 45.25 -18.49 -15.06
CA LEU A 58 45.51 -19.94 -15.03
C LEU A 58 46.16 -20.44 -16.33
N TYR A 59 45.81 -19.86 -17.47
CA TYR A 59 46.45 -20.15 -18.76
C TYR A 59 47.91 -19.67 -18.78
N CYS A 60 48.20 -18.45 -18.34
CA CYS A 60 49.57 -17.95 -18.21
C CYS A 60 50.40 -18.81 -17.25
N ARG A 61 49.83 -19.23 -16.11
CA ARG A 61 50.48 -20.16 -15.16
C ARG A 61 50.72 -21.54 -15.77
N GLN A 62 49.80 -22.03 -16.60
CA GLN A 62 49.98 -23.29 -17.34
C GLN A 62 51.16 -23.18 -18.30
N LEU A 63 51.26 -22.08 -19.04
CA LEU A 63 52.31 -21.86 -20.03
C LEU A 63 53.70 -21.73 -19.39
N ALA A 64 53.80 -20.95 -18.30
CA ALA A 64 55.04 -20.81 -17.53
C ALA A 64 55.51 -22.14 -16.90
N ARG A 65 54.57 -22.96 -16.41
CA ARG A 65 54.90 -24.30 -15.88
C ARG A 65 55.39 -25.24 -16.98
N ARG A 66 54.81 -25.17 -18.18
CA ARG A 66 55.23 -25.99 -19.33
C ARG A 66 56.67 -25.65 -19.73
N GLU A 67 56.96 -24.38 -19.91
CA GLU A 67 58.31 -23.86 -20.20
C GLU A 67 59.32 -24.28 -19.12
N SER A 68 58.96 -24.24 -17.83
CA SER A 68 59.84 -24.68 -16.75
C SER A 68 60.14 -26.19 -16.73
N MET A 69 59.24 -27.01 -17.29
CA MET A 69 59.45 -28.47 -17.39
C MET A 69 60.30 -28.80 -18.62
N GLU A 70 60.03 -28.15 -19.75
CA GLU A 70 60.82 -28.27 -20.98
C GLU A 70 62.30 -27.88 -20.71
N LEU A 71 62.54 -26.80 -19.95
CA LEU A 71 63.89 -26.42 -19.52
C LEU A 71 64.55 -27.45 -18.58
N LYS A 72 63.79 -28.08 -17.68
CA LYS A 72 64.32 -29.12 -16.78
C LYS A 72 64.65 -30.41 -17.53
N GLU A 73 63.86 -30.76 -18.54
CA GLU A 73 64.11 -31.90 -19.42
C GLU A 73 65.35 -31.66 -20.29
N LEU A 74 65.52 -30.44 -20.82
CA LEU A 74 66.73 -30.02 -21.54
C LEU A 74 67.97 -30.04 -20.63
N ALA A 75 67.85 -29.60 -19.37
CA ALA A 75 68.93 -29.64 -18.39
C ALA A 75 69.26 -31.07 -17.89
N ALA A 76 68.30 -31.99 -17.93
CA ALA A 76 68.52 -33.40 -17.57
C ALA A 76 69.13 -34.24 -18.72
N GLY A 77 69.13 -33.71 -19.95
CA GLY A 77 69.58 -34.35 -21.18
C GLY A 77 71.09 -34.27 -21.46
N GLY A 78 71.93 -34.68 -20.50
CA GLY A 78 73.35 -35.03 -20.73
C GLY A 78 74.39 -33.90 -20.88
N PRO A 79 75.67 -34.14 -20.51
CA PRO A 79 76.69 -33.11 -20.22
C PRO A 79 77.41 -32.56 -21.46
N GLY A 80 76.65 -32.16 -22.49
CA GLY A 80 77.20 -31.60 -23.74
C GLY A 80 76.54 -30.29 -24.21
N SER A 81 75.57 -29.76 -23.44
CA SER A 81 74.77 -28.58 -23.82
C SER A 81 74.98 -27.35 -22.92
N ASP A 82 75.87 -27.43 -21.92
CA ASP A 82 76.08 -26.38 -20.92
C ASP A 82 76.57 -25.04 -21.51
N THR A 83 77.15 -25.03 -22.73
CA THR A 83 77.73 -23.82 -23.33
C THR A 83 76.75 -22.96 -24.13
N ILE A 84 75.50 -23.40 -24.38
CA ILE A 84 74.54 -22.65 -25.22
C ILE A 84 73.74 -21.61 -24.41
N PHE A 85 73.68 -21.73 -23.09
CA PHE A 85 72.78 -20.92 -22.25
C PHE A 85 73.46 -20.13 -21.11
N GLU A 86 74.79 -20.20 -20.96
CA GLU A 86 75.54 -19.54 -19.88
C GLU A 86 75.62 -18.00 -19.97
N GLY A 87 75.06 -17.36 -21.01
CA GLY A 87 75.15 -15.91 -21.22
C GLY A 87 73.83 -15.17 -21.47
N ALA A 88 72.69 -15.86 -21.56
CA ALA A 88 71.41 -15.22 -21.81
C ALA A 88 70.80 -14.74 -20.47
N PRO A 89 70.41 -13.46 -20.31
CA PRO A 89 69.74 -12.99 -19.11
C PRO A 89 68.49 -13.86 -18.84
N GLU A 90 68.22 -14.23 -17.58
CA GLU A 90 67.14 -15.17 -17.19
C GLU A 90 65.76 -14.85 -17.82
N GLY A 91 65.53 -13.59 -18.23
CA GLY A 91 64.33 -13.14 -18.93
C GLY A 91 64.19 -13.57 -20.40
N GLU A 92 65.29 -13.87 -21.10
CA GLU A 92 65.27 -14.38 -22.50
C GLU A 92 65.09 -15.90 -22.56
N LEU A 93 65.51 -16.62 -21.52
CA LEU A 93 65.34 -18.07 -21.38
C LEU A 93 63.92 -18.47 -20.96
N ARG A 94 63.12 -17.54 -20.41
CA ARG A 94 61.75 -17.79 -19.89
C ARG A 94 60.74 -16.71 -20.28
N PRO A 95 60.45 -16.50 -21.57
CA PRO A 95 59.48 -15.51 -22.02
C PRO A 95 58.07 -15.75 -21.44
N ALA A 96 57.65 -16.99 -21.16
CA ALA A 96 56.35 -17.25 -20.55
C ALA A 96 56.30 -16.88 -19.07
N ALA A 97 57.40 -17.04 -18.31
CA ALA A 97 57.49 -16.60 -16.92
C ALA A 97 57.45 -15.07 -16.78
N VAL A 98 58.19 -14.34 -17.64
CA VAL A 98 58.18 -12.86 -17.65
C VAL A 98 56.81 -12.30 -18.00
N ARG A 99 56.08 -12.93 -18.94
CA ARG A 99 54.68 -12.57 -19.24
C ARG A 99 53.77 -12.80 -18.04
N LEU A 100 53.94 -13.92 -17.33
CA LEU A 100 53.16 -14.21 -16.13
C LEU A 100 53.41 -13.17 -15.03
N GLU A 101 54.65 -12.81 -14.77
CA GLU A 101 54.99 -11.80 -13.76
C GLU A 101 54.39 -10.43 -14.10
N ARG A 102 54.48 -10.01 -15.36
CA ARG A 102 53.81 -8.78 -15.84
C ARG A 102 52.29 -8.85 -15.65
N MET A 103 51.68 -9.99 -15.99
CA MET A 103 50.24 -10.20 -15.82
C MET A 103 49.83 -10.21 -14.34
N GLU A 104 50.56 -10.88 -13.45
CA GLU A 104 50.25 -10.89 -12.01
C GLU A 104 50.49 -9.52 -11.35
N ARG A 105 51.42 -8.72 -11.87
CA ARG A 105 51.66 -7.37 -11.37
C ARG A 105 50.59 -6.36 -11.78
N TRP A 106 50.12 -6.40 -13.03
CA TRP A 106 49.23 -5.38 -13.59
C TRP A 106 47.78 -5.81 -13.77
N ALA A 107 47.50 -7.07 -14.12
CA ALA A 107 46.14 -7.51 -14.39
C ALA A 107 45.22 -7.50 -13.14
N PRO A 108 45.64 -8.00 -11.95
CA PRO A 108 44.81 -7.94 -10.74
C PRO A 108 44.40 -6.52 -10.32
N PRO A 109 45.31 -5.52 -10.19
CA PRO A 109 44.92 -4.17 -9.78
C PRO A 109 44.01 -3.49 -10.82
N VAL A 110 44.35 -3.59 -12.11
CA VAL A 110 43.52 -3.01 -13.19
C VAL A 110 42.13 -3.65 -13.20
N PHE A 111 42.04 -4.97 -13.11
CA PHE A 111 40.75 -5.66 -13.02
C PHE A 111 39.96 -5.27 -11.77
N THR A 112 40.60 -5.15 -10.60
CA THR A 112 39.88 -4.70 -9.40
C THR A 112 39.31 -3.31 -9.53
N VAL A 113 40.00 -2.38 -10.19
CA VAL A 113 39.47 -1.02 -10.43
C VAL A 113 38.24 -1.10 -11.33
N LEU A 114 38.32 -1.84 -12.43
CA LEU A 114 37.20 -2.02 -13.37
C LEU A 114 36.01 -2.70 -12.69
N TRP A 115 36.26 -3.74 -11.89
CA TRP A 115 35.22 -4.49 -11.23
C TRP A 115 34.61 -3.75 -10.03
N CYS A 116 35.40 -2.95 -9.31
CA CYS A 116 34.91 -2.00 -8.31
C CYS A 116 34.00 -0.95 -8.96
N ALA A 117 34.45 -0.33 -10.07
CA ALA A 117 33.66 0.64 -10.81
C ALA A 117 32.34 0.04 -11.31
N TYR A 118 32.36 -1.20 -11.81
CA TYR A 118 31.18 -1.94 -12.22
C TYR A 118 30.16 -2.12 -11.09
N ASN A 119 30.59 -2.66 -9.93
CA ASN A 119 29.69 -2.90 -8.80
C ASN A 119 29.15 -1.59 -8.21
N ALA A 120 29.97 -0.54 -8.14
CA ALA A 120 29.54 0.78 -7.68
C ALA A 120 28.55 1.44 -8.65
N ALA A 121 28.82 1.39 -9.96
CA ALA A 121 27.95 1.98 -10.98
C ALA A 121 26.59 1.29 -11.01
N ILE A 122 26.55 -0.05 -11.06
CA ILE A 122 25.30 -0.81 -11.10
C ILE A 122 24.53 -0.66 -9.78
N GLY A 123 25.20 -0.75 -8.64
CA GLY A 123 24.57 -0.55 -7.33
C GLY A 123 23.88 0.82 -7.24
N VAL A 124 24.56 1.90 -7.63
CA VAL A 124 23.99 3.26 -7.59
C VAL A 124 22.89 3.45 -8.65
N LEU A 125 23.11 3.02 -9.89
CA LEU A 125 22.12 3.16 -10.97
C LEU A 125 20.84 2.39 -10.66
N MET A 126 20.96 1.15 -10.17
CA MET A 126 19.81 0.31 -9.86
C MET A 126 19.07 0.81 -8.61
N LEU A 127 19.76 1.27 -7.57
CA LEU A 127 19.09 1.90 -6.41
C LEU A 127 18.35 3.19 -6.80
N ARG A 128 18.92 4.00 -7.70
CA ARG A 128 18.24 5.19 -8.25
C ARG A 128 17.03 4.82 -9.12
N TYR A 129 17.12 3.75 -9.90
CA TYR A 129 16.01 3.22 -10.69
C TYR A 129 14.88 2.72 -9.78
N LEU A 130 15.22 1.94 -8.75
CA LEU A 130 14.29 1.34 -7.82
C LEU A 130 13.55 2.36 -6.94
N ALA A 131 14.17 3.51 -6.69
CA ALA A 131 13.56 4.64 -5.99
C ALA A 131 12.49 5.36 -6.84
N ARG A 132 12.52 5.23 -8.17
CA ARG A 132 11.61 5.92 -9.11
C ARG A 132 10.47 5.03 -9.61
N VAL A 133 10.68 3.72 -9.67
CA VAL A 133 9.73 2.77 -10.28
C VAL A 133 8.93 2.04 -9.20
N GLU A 134 7.61 2.10 -9.30
CA GLU A 134 6.69 1.32 -8.45
C GLU A 134 6.78 -0.19 -8.75
N PRO A 135 6.64 -1.06 -7.74
CA PRO A 135 6.76 -2.51 -7.94
C PRO A 135 5.64 -2.99 -8.88
N PRO A 136 5.98 -3.61 -10.03
CA PRO A 136 4.99 -4.16 -10.94
C PRO A 136 4.28 -5.37 -10.30
N ALA A 137 3.06 -5.67 -10.75
CA ALA A 137 2.38 -6.90 -10.37
C ALA A 137 3.15 -8.10 -10.95
N LEU A 138 3.43 -9.10 -10.12
CA LEU A 138 4.16 -10.30 -10.54
C LEU A 138 3.23 -11.20 -11.35
N GLU A 139 3.68 -11.57 -12.55
CA GLU A 139 2.96 -12.53 -13.39
C GLU A 139 3.66 -13.90 -13.38
N LYS A 140 2.88 -14.97 -13.58
CA LYS A 140 3.40 -16.34 -13.81
C LYS A 140 4.47 -16.79 -12.78
N THR A 141 4.20 -16.51 -11.50
CA THR A 141 5.11 -16.77 -10.36
C THR A 141 5.58 -18.23 -10.28
N GLY A 142 4.73 -19.19 -10.63
CA GLY A 142 5.06 -20.62 -10.61
C GLY A 142 6.19 -21.03 -11.57
N ILE A 143 6.19 -20.52 -12.81
CA ILE A 143 7.25 -20.82 -13.79
C ILE A 143 8.55 -20.12 -13.37
N GLY A 144 8.46 -18.85 -12.95
CA GLY A 144 9.61 -18.10 -12.45
C GLY A 144 10.30 -18.75 -11.26
N LEU A 145 9.51 -19.32 -10.33
CA LEU A 145 10.03 -20.02 -9.16
C LEU A 145 10.83 -21.27 -9.54
N LEU A 146 10.30 -22.10 -10.45
CA LEU A 146 10.98 -23.32 -10.91
C LEU A 146 12.33 -23.00 -11.55
N PHE A 147 12.37 -22.02 -12.46
CA PHE A 147 13.62 -21.60 -13.09
C PHE A 147 14.60 -20.97 -12.10
N THR A 148 14.13 -20.14 -11.16
CA THR A 148 14.99 -19.54 -10.12
C THR A 148 15.60 -20.62 -9.23
N PHE A 149 14.82 -21.63 -8.84
CA PHE A 149 15.31 -22.75 -8.04
C PHE A 149 16.35 -23.58 -8.79
N LEU A 150 16.11 -23.88 -10.07
CA LEU A 150 17.04 -24.64 -10.90
C LEU A 150 18.37 -23.87 -11.07
N VAL A 151 18.30 -22.57 -11.34
CA VAL A 151 19.50 -21.72 -11.44
C VAL A 151 20.22 -21.63 -10.10
N ALA A 152 19.51 -21.41 -8.99
CA ALA A 152 20.11 -21.34 -7.66
C ALA A 152 20.81 -22.65 -7.28
N PHE A 153 20.18 -23.80 -7.55
CA PHE A 153 20.75 -25.13 -7.30
C PHE A 153 21.99 -25.40 -8.16
N ALA A 154 21.93 -25.10 -9.45
CA ALA A 154 23.07 -25.27 -10.36
C ALA A 154 24.24 -24.34 -9.99
N CYS A 155 23.94 -23.07 -9.68
CA CYS A 155 24.93 -22.10 -9.17
C CYS A 155 25.57 -22.59 -7.86
N PHE A 156 24.77 -23.13 -6.94
CA PHE A 156 25.24 -23.64 -5.66
C PHE A 156 26.19 -24.83 -5.83
N LEU A 157 25.80 -25.83 -6.63
CA LEU A 157 26.62 -27.01 -6.89
C LEU A 157 27.96 -26.61 -7.52
N PHE A 158 27.91 -25.73 -8.51
CA PHE A 158 29.10 -25.28 -9.22
C PHE A 158 30.00 -24.38 -8.35
N SER A 159 29.40 -23.49 -7.56
CA SER A 159 30.11 -22.67 -6.56
C SER A 159 30.84 -23.54 -5.53
N ARG A 160 30.16 -24.57 -5.00
CA ARG A 160 30.73 -25.46 -3.99
C ARG A 160 31.88 -26.29 -4.56
N TYR A 161 31.74 -26.76 -5.80
CA TYR A 161 32.81 -27.44 -6.53
C TYR A 161 34.06 -26.55 -6.69
N CYS A 162 33.87 -25.30 -7.13
CA CYS A 162 34.98 -24.37 -7.36
C CYS A 162 35.67 -23.93 -6.07
N THR A 163 34.89 -23.68 -5.01
CA THR A 163 35.42 -23.34 -3.68
C THR A 163 36.19 -24.53 -3.10
N GLY A 164 35.67 -25.74 -3.25
CA GLY A 164 36.36 -26.97 -2.86
C GLY A 164 37.69 -27.16 -3.59
N MET A 165 37.73 -26.94 -4.91
CA MET A 165 39.00 -26.94 -5.67
C MET A 165 39.95 -25.82 -5.23
N GLY A 166 39.42 -24.65 -4.89
CA GLY A 166 40.17 -23.49 -4.41
C GLY A 166 40.91 -23.69 -3.08
N THR A 167 40.71 -24.81 -2.40
CA THR A 167 41.49 -25.21 -1.21
C THR A 167 42.93 -25.60 -1.56
N GLN A 168 43.16 -26.11 -2.78
CA GLN A 168 44.50 -26.47 -3.25
C GLN A 168 45.26 -25.22 -3.71
N PRO A 169 46.54 -25.05 -3.36
CA PRO A 169 47.36 -23.88 -3.75
C PRO A 169 47.33 -23.61 -5.26
N GLN A 170 47.36 -24.70 -6.05
CA GLN A 170 47.41 -24.62 -7.52
C GLN A 170 46.13 -24.07 -8.16
N TRP A 171 44.98 -24.15 -7.47
CA TRP A 171 43.66 -23.76 -7.97
C TRP A 171 43.01 -22.64 -7.16
N ARG A 172 43.78 -21.99 -6.27
CA ARG A 172 43.29 -20.95 -5.37
C ARG A 172 42.59 -19.78 -6.08
N LEU A 173 42.97 -19.50 -7.34
CA LEU A 173 42.33 -18.52 -8.22
C LEU A 173 40.82 -18.78 -8.45
N LEU A 174 40.38 -20.04 -8.41
CA LEU A 174 38.96 -20.41 -8.57
C LEU A 174 38.10 -20.07 -7.34
N ARG A 175 38.72 -19.73 -6.21
CA ARG A 175 38.00 -19.37 -4.98
C ARG A 175 37.25 -18.05 -5.09
N ALA A 176 37.85 -17.03 -5.70
CA ALA A 176 37.21 -15.73 -5.90
C ALA A 176 35.90 -15.84 -6.72
N PRO A 177 35.89 -16.43 -7.94
CA PRO A 177 34.65 -16.61 -8.69
C PRO A 177 33.68 -17.59 -8.02
N GLY A 178 34.17 -18.64 -7.37
CA GLY A 178 33.32 -19.60 -6.63
C GLY A 178 32.55 -18.95 -5.48
N SER A 179 33.23 -18.15 -4.66
CA SER A 179 32.62 -17.45 -3.53
C SER A 179 31.65 -16.35 -3.97
N PHE A 180 31.94 -15.63 -5.06
CA PHE A 180 31.02 -14.66 -5.66
C PHE A 180 29.73 -15.31 -6.17
N LEU A 181 29.84 -16.47 -6.84
CA LEU A 181 28.68 -17.25 -7.26
C LEU A 181 27.79 -17.66 -6.08
N LEU A 182 28.37 -18.02 -4.94
CA LEU A 182 27.61 -18.39 -3.76
C LEU A 182 26.77 -17.22 -3.20
N VAL A 183 27.31 -16.00 -3.22
CA VAL A 183 26.56 -14.80 -2.84
C VAL A 183 25.38 -14.59 -3.80
N ASN A 184 25.57 -14.84 -5.10
CA ASN A 184 24.47 -14.79 -6.07
C ASN A 184 23.42 -15.88 -5.83
N VAL A 185 23.78 -17.05 -5.28
CA VAL A 185 22.80 -18.07 -4.85
C VAL A 185 21.91 -17.53 -3.73
N LEU A 186 22.47 -16.79 -2.76
CA LEU A 186 21.68 -16.17 -1.70
C LEU A 186 20.72 -15.11 -2.26
N PHE A 187 21.16 -14.31 -3.22
CA PHE A 187 20.27 -13.36 -3.89
C PHE A 187 19.17 -14.08 -4.68
N ALA A 188 19.49 -15.16 -5.40
CA ALA A 188 18.50 -15.98 -6.09
C ALA A 188 17.50 -16.64 -5.13
N ALA A 189 17.93 -17.06 -3.94
CA ALA A 189 17.03 -17.53 -2.88
C ALA A 189 16.11 -16.41 -2.38
N GLY A 190 16.62 -15.18 -2.28
CA GLY A 190 15.81 -14.00 -2.00
C GLY A 190 14.75 -13.73 -3.07
N VAL A 191 15.09 -13.89 -4.35
CA VAL A 191 14.13 -13.79 -5.47
C VAL A 191 13.09 -14.92 -5.38
N ALA A 192 13.49 -16.14 -5.06
CA ALA A 192 12.53 -17.24 -4.85
C ALA A 192 11.54 -16.90 -3.72
N ALA A 193 12.03 -16.32 -2.61
CA ALA A 193 11.17 -15.88 -1.52
C ALA A 193 10.23 -14.73 -1.93
N SER A 194 10.69 -13.77 -2.74
CA SER A 194 9.84 -12.69 -3.24
C SER A 194 8.76 -13.22 -4.20
N LEU A 195 9.06 -14.22 -5.04
CA LEU A 195 8.09 -14.85 -5.94
C LEU A 195 7.04 -15.69 -5.20
N ILE A 196 7.38 -16.30 -4.04
CA ILE A 196 6.43 -17.08 -3.22
C ILE A 196 5.46 -16.15 -2.47
N VAL A 197 5.97 -15.06 -1.90
CA VAL A 197 5.21 -14.17 -1.00
C VAL A 197 4.67 -12.93 -1.74
N GLY A 198 5.05 -12.72 -2.99
CA GLY A 198 4.80 -11.49 -3.73
C GLY A 198 3.34 -11.08 -3.87
N ASP A 199 2.41 -12.04 -3.98
CA ASP A 199 0.96 -11.77 -4.01
C ASP A 199 0.44 -11.24 -2.66
N SER A 200 1.07 -11.65 -1.56
CA SER A 200 0.67 -11.27 -0.20
C SER A 200 1.39 -10.02 0.29
N TRP A 201 2.64 -9.80 -0.16
CA TRP A 201 3.45 -8.66 0.27
C TRP A 201 4.31 -8.10 -0.89
N PRO A 202 3.71 -7.25 -1.76
CA PRO A 202 4.40 -6.60 -2.88
C PRO A 202 5.70 -5.85 -2.53
N PRO A 203 5.87 -5.18 -1.37
CA PRO A 203 7.12 -4.48 -1.08
C PRO A 203 8.31 -5.42 -0.83
N LEU A 204 8.10 -6.73 -0.63
CA LEU A 204 9.18 -7.68 -0.42
C LEU A 204 10.11 -7.77 -1.63
N ASP A 205 9.56 -7.73 -2.85
CA ASP A 205 10.36 -7.79 -4.08
C ASP A 205 11.32 -6.60 -4.18
N ARG A 206 10.83 -5.40 -3.87
CA ARG A 206 11.65 -4.19 -3.79
C ARG A 206 12.70 -4.31 -2.68
N LEU A 207 12.33 -4.81 -1.50
CA LEU A 207 13.25 -4.96 -0.38
C LEU A 207 14.42 -5.90 -0.73
N VAL A 208 14.13 -7.05 -1.36
CA VAL A 208 15.16 -7.99 -1.82
C VAL A 208 16.09 -7.32 -2.85
N ALA A 209 15.54 -6.56 -3.79
CA ALA A 209 16.33 -5.82 -4.78
C ALA A 209 17.23 -4.76 -4.13
N VAL A 210 16.73 -3.98 -3.16
CA VAL A 210 17.53 -3.00 -2.40
C VAL A 210 18.66 -3.69 -1.66
N VAL A 211 18.38 -4.80 -0.97
CA VAL A 211 19.38 -5.55 -0.20
C VAL A 211 20.48 -6.10 -1.12
N ALA A 212 20.12 -6.69 -2.25
CA ALA A 212 21.09 -7.23 -3.20
C ALA A 212 22.02 -6.15 -3.76
N MET A 213 21.47 -5.00 -4.18
CA MET A 213 22.26 -3.90 -4.73
C MET A 213 23.11 -3.18 -3.66
N SER A 214 22.58 -3.07 -2.44
CA SER A 214 23.34 -2.53 -1.31
C SER A 214 24.53 -3.42 -0.96
N ALA A 215 24.35 -4.75 -1.01
CA ALA A 215 25.44 -5.70 -0.81
C ALA A 215 26.53 -5.59 -1.89
N GLN A 216 26.18 -5.29 -3.15
CA GLN A 216 27.18 -4.99 -4.19
C GLN A 216 27.95 -3.70 -3.93
N LEU A 217 27.30 -2.67 -3.38
CA LEU A 217 27.98 -1.43 -3.02
C LEU A 217 28.97 -1.67 -1.87
N VAL A 218 28.58 -2.46 -0.87
CA VAL A 218 29.48 -2.91 0.20
C VAL A 218 30.67 -3.70 -0.36
N LEU A 219 30.42 -4.59 -1.32
CA LEU A 219 31.49 -5.31 -2.03
C LEU A 219 32.43 -4.36 -2.78
N ALA A 220 31.91 -3.31 -3.43
CA ALA A 220 32.73 -2.31 -4.11
C ALA A 220 33.64 -1.56 -3.12
N VAL A 221 33.11 -1.17 -1.95
CA VAL A 221 33.91 -0.54 -0.87
C VAL A 221 35.00 -1.49 -0.38
N GLU A 222 34.68 -2.79 -0.22
CA GLU A 222 35.66 -3.79 0.19
C GLU A 222 36.76 -3.99 -0.87
N LEU A 223 36.40 -4.06 -2.15
CA LEU A 223 37.36 -4.18 -3.25
C LEU A 223 38.31 -2.98 -3.31
N LEU A 224 37.80 -1.77 -3.07
CA LEU A 224 38.62 -0.57 -2.97
C LEU A 224 39.59 -0.65 -1.78
N ALA A 225 39.11 -1.08 -0.61
CA ALA A 225 39.94 -1.26 0.58
C ALA A 225 41.02 -2.33 0.35
N ASN A 226 40.67 -3.46 -0.27
CA ASN A 226 41.60 -4.54 -0.63
C ASN A 226 42.65 -4.09 -1.64
N LEU A 227 42.28 -3.24 -2.60
CA LEU A 227 43.22 -2.63 -3.55
C LEU A 227 44.22 -1.72 -2.83
N VAL A 228 43.73 -0.81 -1.97
CA VAL A 228 44.60 0.09 -1.18
C VAL A 228 45.53 -0.71 -0.29
N MET A 229 45.01 -1.67 0.49
CA MET A 229 45.82 -2.55 1.32
C MET A 229 46.80 -3.40 0.51
N GLY A 230 46.46 -3.73 -0.74
CA GLY A 230 47.32 -4.46 -1.67
C GLY A 230 48.62 -3.71 -2.01
N PHE A 231 48.59 -2.38 -2.05
CA PHE A 231 49.80 -1.56 -2.27
C PHE A 231 50.74 -1.56 -1.06
N TYR A 232 50.20 -1.66 0.15
CA TYR A 232 50.98 -1.69 1.39
C TYR A 232 51.43 -3.10 1.80
N ARG A 233 51.01 -4.14 1.08
CA ARG A 233 51.34 -5.53 1.43
C ARG A 233 52.73 -5.91 0.91
N PRO A 234 53.70 -6.27 1.79
CA PRO A 234 55.03 -6.70 1.35
C PRO A 234 54.94 -7.98 0.51
N ARG A 235 55.55 -7.97 -0.67
CA ARG A 235 55.61 -9.14 -1.57
C ARG A 235 56.83 -9.98 -1.18
N MET A 236 56.58 -11.10 -0.49
CA MET A 236 57.64 -12.03 -0.09
C MET A 236 57.80 -13.11 -1.17
N PRO A 237 59.02 -13.34 -1.70
CA PRO A 237 59.26 -14.42 -2.65
C PRO A 237 58.90 -15.78 -2.02
N GLY A 238 58.10 -16.59 -2.74
CA GLY A 238 57.68 -17.92 -2.31
C GLY A 238 56.39 -18.00 -1.49
N ARG A 239 55.79 -16.87 -1.06
CA ARG A 239 54.48 -16.86 -0.39
C ARG A 239 53.39 -16.50 -1.41
N GLU A 240 52.52 -17.46 -1.73
CA GLU A 240 51.46 -17.25 -2.74
C GLU A 240 50.54 -16.07 -2.37
N GLU A 241 50.46 -15.08 -3.27
CA GLU A 241 49.70 -13.85 -3.08
C GLU A 241 48.18 -14.11 -3.19
N ARG A 242 47.41 -13.52 -2.25
CA ARG A 242 45.96 -13.35 -2.46
C ARG A 242 45.75 -12.11 -3.30
N PHE A 243 45.15 -12.27 -4.48
CA PHE A 243 44.87 -11.17 -5.40
C PHE A 243 43.86 -10.18 -4.80
N SER A 244 43.95 -8.91 -5.22
CA SER A 244 43.11 -7.81 -4.73
C SER A 244 41.61 -8.01 -5.01
N PHE A 245 41.24 -8.80 -6.03
CA PHE A 245 39.85 -9.13 -6.37
C PHE A 245 39.29 -10.30 -5.55
N ASP A 246 40.04 -10.86 -4.61
CA ASP A 246 39.52 -11.91 -3.73
C ASP A 246 38.83 -11.26 -2.51
N SER A 247 37.49 -11.16 -2.55
CA SER A 247 36.69 -10.58 -1.47
C SER A 247 36.64 -11.51 -0.25
N ARG A 248 36.99 -10.94 0.91
CA ARG A 248 36.89 -11.60 2.21
C ARG A 248 35.44 -11.79 2.62
N LEU A 249 34.56 -10.82 2.33
CA LEU A 249 33.12 -10.95 2.61
C LEU A 249 32.49 -12.08 1.80
N CYS A 250 32.80 -12.22 0.51
CA CYS A 250 32.34 -13.36 -0.27
C CYS A 250 32.92 -14.69 0.27
N SER A 251 34.19 -14.71 0.64
CA SER A 251 34.82 -15.91 1.20
C SER A 251 34.24 -16.33 2.56
N LEU A 252 33.77 -15.35 3.35
CA LEU A 252 33.10 -15.58 4.63
C LEU A 252 31.81 -16.37 4.44
N VAL A 253 30.99 -15.97 3.45
CA VAL A 253 29.74 -16.67 3.16
C VAL A 253 30.01 -18.10 2.65
N ALA A 254 31.10 -18.32 1.91
CA ALA A 254 31.45 -19.62 1.34
C ALA A 254 32.07 -20.63 2.32
N GLU A 255 32.82 -20.15 3.32
CA GLU A 255 33.53 -20.99 4.29
C GLU A 255 33.37 -20.44 5.73
N PRO A 256 32.15 -20.47 6.33
CA PRO A 256 31.92 -19.89 7.66
C PRO A 256 32.76 -20.55 8.77
N GLU A 257 33.10 -21.84 8.64
CA GLU A 257 33.96 -22.57 9.57
C GLU A 257 35.38 -21.97 9.70
N ARG A 258 35.90 -21.34 8.64
CA ARG A 258 37.21 -20.67 8.68
C ARG A 258 37.19 -19.36 9.46
N MET A 259 36.02 -18.73 9.64
CA MET A 259 35.94 -17.47 10.40
C MET A 259 36.08 -17.69 11.89
N GLY A 260 35.53 -18.79 12.42
CA GLY A 260 35.75 -19.18 13.81
C GLY A 260 37.24 -19.33 14.14
N HIS A 261 38.01 -19.94 13.23
CA HIS A 261 39.46 -20.02 13.35
C HIS A 261 40.17 -18.68 13.14
N SER A 262 39.78 -17.84 12.18
CA SER A 262 40.44 -16.55 11.91
C SER A 262 40.16 -15.50 12.99
N ILE A 263 38.94 -15.46 13.54
CA ILE A 263 38.56 -14.60 14.67
C ILE A 263 39.29 -15.08 15.92
N ALA A 264 39.31 -16.40 16.16
CA ALA A 264 40.09 -16.96 17.26
C ALA A 264 41.59 -16.70 17.09
N GLU A 265 42.14 -16.73 15.88
CA GLU A 265 43.55 -16.48 15.59
C GLU A 265 43.89 -14.98 15.71
N THR A 266 42.97 -14.08 15.35
CA THR A 266 43.13 -12.63 15.60
C THR A 266 42.94 -12.26 17.07
N LEU A 267 42.03 -12.92 17.80
CA LEU A 267 41.94 -12.82 19.26
C LEU A 267 43.22 -13.38 19.91
N ASN A 268 43.72 -14.52 19.46
CA ASN A 268 44.96 -15.12 19.96
C ASN A 268 46.18 -14.23 19.66
N TYR A 269 46.20 -13.55 18.52
CA TYR A 269 47.22 -12.57 18.16
C TYR A 269 47.13 -11.28 18.98
N GLN A 270 45.92 -10.72 19.18
CA GLN A 270 45.70 -9.46 19.88
C GLN A 270 45.81 -9.61 21.41
N PHE A 271 45.46 -10.78 21.94
CA PHE A 271 45.36 -11.02 23.38
C PHE A 271 46.37 -12.05 23.91
N GLY A 272 47.13 -12.73 23.06
CA GLY A 272 48.22 -13.62 23.46
C GLY A 272 47.80 -14.93 24.15
N PHE A 273 46.52 -15.29 24.16
CA PHE A 273 46.02 -16.56 24.73
C PHE A 273 45.19 -17.38 23.72
N GLU A 274 45.44 -18.70 23.68
CA GLU A 274 44.84 -19.64 22.73
C GLU A 274 43.34 -19.90 23.00
N VAL A 275 42.48 -18.90 22.68
CA VAL A 275 41.01 -18.99 22.84
C VAL A 275 40.41 -20.19 22.10
N SER A 276 41.05 -20.62 21.00
CA SER A 276 40.58 -21.76 20.19
C SER A 276 40.74 -23.12 20.88
N LYS A 277 41.60 -23.25 21.90
CA LYS A 277 41.82 -24.50 22.64
C LYS A 277 41.03 -24.60 23.94
N THR A 278 40.37 -23.54 24.39
CA THR A 278 39.55 -23.58 25.61
C THR A 278 38.24 -24.32 25.32
N TRP A 279 37.87 -25.25 26.22
CA TRP A 279 36.59 -25.98 26.18
C TRP A 279 35.38 -25.05 25.98
N PHE A 280 35.48 -23.81 26.48
CA PHE A 280 34.49 -22.74 26.31
C PHE A 280 34.13 -22.46 24.86
N TYR A 281 35.10 -22.39 23.92
CA TYR A 281 34.80 -22.15 22.50
C TYR A 281 34.02 -23.31 21.88
N ARG A 282 34.39 -24.56 22.19
CA ARG A 282 33.65 -25.75 21.71
C ARG A 282 32.24 -25.82 22.29
N LEU A 283 32.07 -25.43 23.55
CA LEU A 283 30.77 -25.33 24.20
C LEU A 283 29.90 -24.26 23.52
N VAL A 284 30.43 -23.05 23.35
CA VAL A 284 29.71 -21.93 22.72
C VAL A 284 29.39 -22.27 21.26
N ALA A 285 30.32 -22.76 20.46
CA ALA A 285 30.08 -23.14 19.07
C ALA A 285 29.03 -24.25 18.93
N LYS A 286 29.04 -25.24 19.83
CA LYS A 286 28.05 -26.35 19.84
C LYS A 286 26.69 -25.92 20.38
N ALA A 287 26.65 -24.98 21.34
CA ALA A 287 25.43 -24.48 21.96
C ALA A 287 24.78 -23.32 21.19
N PHE A 288 25.52 -22.62 20.34
CA PHE A 288 25.04 -21.47 19.59
C PHE A 288 23.87 -21.83 18.66
N LEU A 289 24.02 -22.91 17.89
CA LEU A 289 22.97 -23.37 16.96
C LEU A 289 21.69 -23.83 17.67
N PRO A 290 21.71 -24.71 18.69
CA PRO A 290 20.50 -25.10 19.42
C PRO A 290 19.90 -23.93 20.22
N LEU A 291 20.71 -22.99 20.72
CA LEU A 291 20.19 -21.79 21.42
C LEU A 291 19.47 -20.85 20.46
N ILE A 292 19.99 -20.65 19.25
CA ILE A 292 19.30 -19.91 18.19
C ILE A 292 18.03 -20.64 17.77
N ALA A 293 18.10 -21.95 17.53
CA ALA A 293 16.92 -22.74 17.16
C ALA A 293 15.84 -22.68 18.26
N PHE A 294 16.24 -22.76 19.53
CA PHE A 294 15.34 -22.59 20.67
C PHE A 294 14.76 -21.18 20.73
N GLY A 295 15.58 -20.14 20.54
CA GLY A 295 15.12 -18.76 20.48
C GLY A 295 14.10 -18.52 19.36
N VAL A 296 14.35 -19.06 18.16
CA VAL A 296 13.42 -19.01 17.03
C VAL A 296 12.13 -19.77 17.35
N LEU A 297 12.23 -20.94 17.99
CA LEU A 297 11.06 -21.73 18.40
C LEU A 297 10.23 -21.02 19.48
N VAL A 298 10.86 -20.34 20.43
CA VAL A 298 10.19 -19.52 21.45
C VAL A 298 9.50 -18.32 20.80
N LEU A 299 10.18 -17.60 19.90
CA LEU A 299 9.58 -16.50 19.16
C LEU A 299 8.40 -16.96 18.29
N TRP A 300 8.53 -18.14 17.68
CA TRP A 300 7.46 -18.79 16.93
C TRP A 300 6.28 -19.15 17.85
N ALA A 301 6.53 -19.72 19.02
CA ALA A 301 5.51 -20.06 20.01
C ALA A 301 4.82 -18.81 20.61
N MET A 302 5.54 -17.69 20.77
CA MET A 302 4.96 -16.42 21.21
C MET A 302 3.92 -15.90 20.22
N SER A 303 4.01 -16.25 18.94
CA SER A 303 3.00 -15.88 17.93
C SER A 303 1.62 -16.53 18.17
N SER A 304 1.53 -17.56 19.02
CA SER A 304 0.29 -18.25 19.43
C SER A 304 -0.58 -17.43 20.39
N ILE A 305 0.00 -16.44 21.08
CA ILE A 305 -0.72 -15.66 22.08
C ILE A 305 -1.39 -14.47 21.41
N ILE A 306 -2.71 -14.35 21.56
CA ILE A 306 -3.46 -13.17 21.13
C ILE A 306 -4.20 -12.53 22.30
N ILE A 307 -4.01 -11.22 22.45
CA ILE A 307 -4.72 -10.41 23.42
C ILE A 307 -5.69 -9.51 22.66
N VAL A 308 -6.98 -9.67 22.91
CA VAL A 308 -8.07 -8.89 22.31
C VAL A 308 -8.51 -7.85 23.33
N ARG A 309 -8.46 -6.57 22.96
CA ARG A 309 -8.79 -5.46 23.87
C ARG A 309 -10.30 -5.37 24.09
N ASN A 310 -10.70 -4.69 25.16
CA ASN A 310 -12.10 -4.36 25.41
C ASN A 310 -12.64 -3.50 24.24
N GLY A 311 -13.80 -3.88 23.69
CA GLY A 311 -14.41 -3.24 22.52
C GLY A 311 -13.89 -3.71 21.16
N GLU A 312 -13.00 -4.70 21.15
CA GLU A 312 -12.53 -5.39 19.94
C GLU A 312 -13.03 -6.84 19.90
N ARG A 313 -13.16 -7.38 18.69
CA ARG A 313 -13.32 -8.81 18.43
C ARG A 313 -12.28 -9.26 17.42
N ALA A 314 -11.71 -10.44 17.63
CA ALA A 314 -10.76 -11.01 16.68
C ALA A 314 -11.40 -12.13 15.86
N VAL A 315 -11.14 -12.13 14.57
CA VAL A 315 -11.48 -13.24 13.67
C VAL A 315 -10.22 -14.06 13.45
N VAL A 316 -10.29 -15.36 13.73
CA VAL A 316 -9.19 -16.30 13.51
C VAL A 316 -9.48 -17.15 12.30
N LEU A 317 -8.50 -17.25 11.40
CA LEU A 317 -8.53 -18.11 10.22
C LEU A 317 -7.48 -19.20 10.37
N HIS A 318 -7.91 -20.44 10.21
CA HIS A 318 -7.06 -21.62 10.19
C HIS A 318 -6.77 -21.98 8.72
N TRP A 319 -5.50 -21.90 8.30
CA TRP A 319 -5.10 -22.07 6.89
C TRP A 319 -5.97 -21.27 5.90
N GLY A 320 -6.31 -20.04 6.28
CA GLY A 320 -7.15 -19.15 5.47
C GLY A 320 -8.66 -19.47 5.48
N ARG A 321 -9.10 -20.53 6.15
CA ARG A 321 -10.52 -20.87 6.32
C ARG A 321 -11.03 -20.43 7.71
N PRO A 322 -12.26 -19.90 7.80
CA PRO A 322 -12.85 -19.60 9.10
C PRO A 322 -13.12 -20.89 9.88
N HIS A 323 -12.72 -20.90 11.16
CA HIS A 323 -13.02 -22.03 12.04
C HIS A 323 -14.53 -22.07 12.31
N ALA A 324 -15.19 -23.22 12.09
CA ALA A 324 -16.64 -23.35 12.20
C ALA A 324 -17.16 -23.03 13.61
N GLU A 325 -16.42 -23.41 14.65
CA GLU A 325 -16.79 -23.25 16.06
C GLU A 325 -16.26 -21.96 16.72
N ARG A 326 -15.25 -21.30 16.14
CA ARG A 326 -14.55 -20.13 16.72
C ARG A 326 -14.44 -18.98 15.73
N ARG A 327 -15.57 -18.61 15.11
CA ARG A 327 -15.62 -17.56 14.09
C ARG A 327 -15.18 -16.19 14.61
N THR A 328 -15.43 -15.90 15.89
CA THR A 328 -15.04 -14.64 16.53
C THR A 328 -14.65 -14.87 17.99
N LEU A 329 -13.49 -14.36 18.38
CA LEU A 329 -13.03 -14.29 19.77
C LEU A 329 -13.45 -12.94 20.38
N GLY A 330 -14.01 -12.99 21.58
CA GLY A 330 -14.32 -11.82 22.39
C GLY A 330 -13.07 -11.20 23.04
N SER A 331 -13.27 -10.13 23.81
CA SER A 331 -12.21 -9.49 24.61
C SER A 331 -11.60 -10.47 25.59
N GLY A 332 -10.28 -10.45 25.74
CA GLY A 332 -9.53 -11.36 26.61
C GLY A 332 -8.28 -11.93 25.97
N MET A 333 -7.55 -12.74 26.73
CA MET A 333 -6.39 -13.50 26.25
C MET A 333 -6.88 -14.83 25.68
N HIS A 334 -6.48 -15.12 24.45
CA HIS A 334 -6.79 -16.37 23.76
C HIS A 334 -5.52 -17.00 23.20
N PHE A 335 -5.57 -18.31 23.03
CA PHE A 335 -4.53 -19.08 22.36
C PHE A 335 -5.00 -19.48 20.97
N LYS A 336 -4.17 -19.20 19.97
CA LYS A 336 -4.30 -19.66 18.58
C LYS A 336 -3.07 -20.49 18.21
N TRP A 337 -3.10 -21.17 17.07
CA TRP A 337 -1.89 -21.82 16.56
C TRP A 337 -0.83 -20.78 16.15
N PRO A 338 0.47 -21.14 16.22
CA PRO A 338 1.53 -20.29 15.74
C PRO A 338 1.32 -19.92 14.26
N TRP A 339 1.79 -18.74 13.87
CA TRP A 339 1.88 -18.40 12.45
C TRP A 339 2.84 -19.39 11.75
N PRO A 340 2.52 -19.97 10.58
CA PRO A 340 1.52 -19.55 9.60
C PRO A 340 0.17 -20.28 9.65
N ILE A 341 -0.03 -21.20 10.61
CA ILE A 341 -1.23 -22.07 10.68
C ILE A 341 -2.49 -21.22 10.94
N ASP A 342 -2.45 -20.40 11.99
CA ASP A 342 -3.54 -19.48 12.32
C ASP A 342 -3.14 -18.02 12.10
N SER A 343 -3.97 -17.30 11.34
CA SER A 343 -3.92 -15.85 11.23
C SER A 343 -5.09 -15.22 11.99
N ALA A 344 -4.86 -14.08 12.63
CA ALA A 344 -5.90 -13.43 13.43
C ALA A 344 -5.94 -11.93 13.12
N ARG A 345 -7.13 -11.43 12.80
CA ARG A 345 -7.38 -10.02 12.50
C ARG A 345 -8.35 -9.44 13.51
N ARG A 346 -8.00 -8.30 14.10
CA ARG A 346 -8.80 -7.61 15.12
C ARG A 346 -9.66 -6.54 14.47
N PHE A 347 -10.90 -6.43 14.94
CA PHE A 347 -11.86 -5.41 14.49
C PHE A 347 -12.47 -4.74 15.71
N SER A 348 -12.46 -3.41 15.74
CA SER A 348 -13.10 -2.64 16.81
C SER A 348 -14.61 -2.60 16.56
N THR A 349 -15.38 -3.35 17.35
CA THR A 349 -16.85 -3.43 17.23
C THR A 349 -17.56 -2.28 17.92
N THR A 350 -16.96 -1.71 18.98
CA THR A 350 -17.56 -0.59 19.75
C THR A 350 -17.22 0.78 19.16
N ARG A 351 -16.25 0.86 18.24
CA ARG A 351 -15.89 2.11 17.58
C ARG A 351 -16.99 2.51 16.59
N VAL A 352 -17.43 3.77 16.68
CA VAL A 352 -18.33 4.36 15.70
C VAL A 352 -17.50 4.85 14.50
N TYR A 353 -17.84 4.35 13.32
CA TYR A 353 -17.24 4.76 12.05
C TYR A 353 -18.16 5.75 11.35
N GLU A 354 -17.56 6.68 10.61
CA GLU A 354 -18.30 7.73 9.89
C GLU A 354 -18.12 7.58 8.37
N VAL A 355 -19.22 7.77 7.65
CA VAL A 355 -19.27 7.88 6.19
C VAL A 355 -19.99 9.19 5.87
N TRP A 356 -19.35 10.02 5.07
CA TRP A 356 -19.91 11.27 4.56
C TRP A 356 -20.37 11.06 3.13
N LEU A 357 -21.62 11.40 2.83
CA LEU A 357 -22.20 11.34 1.49
C LEU A 357 -22.40 12.74 0.91
N GLY A 358 -22.43 12.82 -0.42
CA GLY A 358 -22.67 14.07 -1.15
C GLY A 358 -21.46 15.00 -1.18
N LEU A 359 -20.25 14.42 -1.14
CA LEU A 359 -18.99 15.14 -1.19
C LEU A 359 -18.12 14.61 -2.33
N LYS A 360 -17.78 15.48 -3.29
CA LYS A 360 -16.86 15.20 -4.40
C LYS A 360 -15.49 15.81 -4.16
N GLU A 361 -14.48 15.23 -4.82
CA GLU A 361 -13.17 15.88 -4.91
C GLU A 361 -13.29 17.18 -5.70
N ARG A 362 -12.53 18.20 -5.27
CA ARG A 362 -12.51 19.49 -5.94
C ARG A 362 -11.73 19.41 -7.25
N THR A 363 -12.31 19.98 -8.29
CA THR A 363 -11.64 20.22 -9.56
C THR A 363 -10.56 21.30 -9.40
N GLU A 364 -9.49 21.30 -10.21
CA GLU A 364 -8.45 22.33 -10.14
C GLU A 364 -8.99 23.76 -10.27
N SER A 365 -10.06 23.95 -11.05
CA SER A 365 -10.76 25.23 -11.18
C SER A 365 -11.42 25.66 -9.85
N GLU A 366 -12.11 24.74 -9.18
CA GLU A 366 -12.79 24.98 -7.89
C GLU A 366 -11.78 25.27 -6.76
N LYS A 367 -10.57 24.69 -6.82
CA LYS A 367 -9.49 24.97 -5.86
C LYS A 367 -8.95 26.41 -5.96
N LYS A 368 -9.03 27.04 -7.13
CA LYS A 368 -8.55 28.42 -7.36
C LYS A 368 -9.58 29.48 -6.93
N THR A 369 -10.86 29.17 -7.06
CA THR A 369 -11.96 30.11 -6.77
C THR A 369 -12.37 30.10 -5.29
N ALA A 370 -12.12 29.01 -4.57
CA ALA A 370 -12.50 28.85 -3.17
C ALA A 370 -11.55 29.60 -2.20
N GLY A 371 -11.65 30.93 -2.16
CA GLY A 371 -11.17 31.71 -1.02
C GLY A 371 -12.05 31.46 0.22
N PRO A 372 -11.50 31.46 1.45
CA PRO A 372 -12.32 31.36 2.64
C PRO A 372 -13.21 32.61 2.74
N ASN A 373 -14.53 32.43 2.80
CA ASN A 373 -15.45 33.47 3.29
C ASN A 373 -15.21 33.63 4.80
N GLU A 374 -14.07 34.18 5.18
CA GLU A 374 -13.71 34.51 6.55
C GLU A 374 -14.06 35.97 6.82
N VAL A 375 -15.09 36.17 7.63
CA VAL A 375 -15.45 37.49 8.14
C VAL A 375 -15.05 37.50 9.61
N ASN A 376 -14.16 38.40 10.01
CA ASN A 376 -13.66 38.53 11.38
C ASN A 376 -13.03 37.23 11.96
N GLY A 377 -12.23 36.52 11.15
CA GLY A 377 -11.57 35.28 11.56
C GLY A 377 -12.53 34.10 11.83
N ARG A 378 -13.81 34.24 11.46
CA ARG A 378 -14.79 33.17 11.50
C ARG A 378 -15.20 32.82 10.09
N ARG A 379 -15.23 31.51 9.81
CA ARG A 379 -15.72 30.98 8.54
C ARG A 379 -17.24 31.14 8.49
N LEU A 380 -17.74 31.88 7.52
CA LEU A 380 -19.15 32.12 7.28
C LEU A 380 -19.62 31.25 6.11
N GLU A 381 -20.53 30.32 6.38
CA GLU A 381 -21.13 29.44 5.36
C GLU A 381 -22.47 30.04 4.91
N LEU A 382 -22.46 30.84 3.84
CA LEU A 382 -23.64 31.41 3.19
C LEU A 382 -24.11 30.53 2.04
N TRP A 383 -25.41 30.46 1.75
CA TRP A 383 -25.93 29.69 0.60
C TRP A 383 -25.39 30.15 -0.75
N THR A 384 -25.01 31.43 -0.85
CA THR A 384 -24.38 32.04 -2.03
C THR A 384 -22.92 31.63 -2.23
N GLY A 385 -22.28 31.04 -1.21
CA GLY A 385 -20.90 30.56 -1.27
C GLY A 385 -20.80 29.06 -1.59
N MET A 386 -19.62 28.64 -2.04
CA MET A 386 -19.32 27.21 -2.18
C MET A 386 -19.02 26.60 -0.80
N HIS A 387 -19.81 25.63 -0.37
CA HIS A 387 -19.62 24.93 0.90
C HIS A 387 -18.58 23.82 0.75
N ILE A 388 -17.69 23.74 1.73
CA ILE A 388 -16.53 22.85 1.68
C ILE A 388 -16.40 22.15 3.02
N HIS A 389 -16.43 20.82 2.97
CA HIS A 389 -16.15 19.99 4.12
C HIS A 389 -14.86 19.19 3.92
N LYS A 390 -13.84 19.42 4.77
CA LYS A 390 -12.54 18.71 4.75
C LYS A 390 -11.93 18.58 3.34
N ASP A 391 -11.79 19.73 2.66
CA ASP A 391 -11.26 19.87 1.28
C ASP A 391 -12.08 19.23 0.15
N LYS A 392 -13.27 18.70 0.44
CA LYS A 392 -14.23 18.22 -0.55
C LYS A 392 -15.34 19.25 -0.80
N ALA A 393 -15.81 19.29 -2.03
CA ALA A 393 -16.93 20.10 -2.48
C ALA A 393 -18.24 19.32 -2.33
N GLU A 394 -19.34 20.03 -2.08
CA GLU A 394 -20.67 19.40 -2.04
C GLU A 394 -21.19 19.05 -3.44
N GLU A 395 -21.80 17.87 -3.54
CA GLU A 395 -22.40 17.35 -4.77
C GLU A 395 -23.83 17.84 -4.98
N ASP A 396 -24.21 17.94 -6.25
CA ASP A 396 -25.56 18.29 -6.68
C ASP A 396 -26.43 17.05 -6.82
N PHE A 397 -27.62 17.09 -6.21
CA PHE A 397 -28.64 16.06 -6.26
C PHE A 397 -29.88 16.57 -6.98
N VAL A 398 -30.44 15.72 -7.83
CA VAL A 398 -31.64 16.02 -8.60
C VAL A 398 -32.86 15.47 -7.88
N LEU A 399 -33.84 16.35 -7.62
CA LEU A 399 -35.15 16.04 -7.11
C LEU A 399 -36.16 16.07 -8.25
N ALA A 400 -36.99 15.03 -8.33
CA ALA A 400 -38.06 14.99 -9.30
C ALA A 400 -39.24 15.84 -8.78
N SER A 401 -39.59 16.90 -9.51
CA SER A 401 -40.76 17.69 -9.16
C SER A 401 -42.04 16.91 -9.48
N PRO A 402 -43.07 16.96 -8.61
CA PRO A 402 -44.41 16.49 -8.93
C PRO A 402 -44.93 17.08 -10.24
N ARG A 403 -45.66 16.28 -11.03
CA ARG A 403 -46.41 16.81 -12.18
C ARG A 403 -47.59 17.61 -11.65
N GLU A 404 -47.54 18.94 -11.77
CA GLU A 404 -48.72 19.77 -11.54
C GLU A 404 -49.77 19.54 -12.62
N LYS A 405 -51.05 19.51 -12.23
CA LYS A 405 -52.21 19.35 -13.14
C LYS A 405 -52.27 20.43 -14.24
N SER A 406 -51.65 21.59 -14.03
CA SER A 406 -51.55 22.71 -14.99
C SER A 406 -50.49 22.48 -16.08
N SER A 407 -49.50 21.62 -15.84
CA SER A 407 -48.32 21.45 -16.70
C SER A 407 -48.47 20.36 -17.79
N ALA A 408 -49.69 19.97 -18.14
CA ALA A 408 -49.96 18.94 -19.16
C ALA A 408 -49.39 19.26 -20.56
N LYS A 409 -48.88 20.48 -20.78
CA LYS A 409 -48.25 20.95 -22.02
C LYS A 409 -46.72 21.01 -22.00
N ALA A 410 -46.06 20.67 -20.90
CA ALA A 410 -44.59 20.67 -20.82
C ALA A 410 -44.02 19.29 -21.20
N ASP A 411 -43.35 19.22 -22.34
CA ASP A 411 -42.73 18.00 -22.91
C ASP A 411 -41.52 17.49 -22.10
N ARG A 412 -41.07 18.24 -21.08
CA ARG A 412 -39.89 17.90 -20.26
C ARG A 412 -40.27 17.78 -18.78
N PRO A 413 -39.84 16.71 -18.09
CA PRO A 413 -40.02 16.58 -16.65
C PRO A 413 -39.24 17.70 -15.94
N GLN A 414 -39.94 18.45 -15.08
CA GLN A 414 -39.31 19.48 -14.27
C GLN A 414 -38.52 18.83 -13.13
N VAL A 415 -37.29 19.29 -12.93
CA VAL A 415 -36.40 18.82 -11.89
C VAL A 415 -35.88 19.98 -11.07
N SER A 416 -35.72 19.76 -9.78
CA SER A 416 -35.09 20.71 -8.86
C SER A 416 -33.70 20.20 -8.50
N ILE A 417 -32.72 21.08 -8.37
CA ILE A 417 -31.36 20.69 -7.97
C ILE A 417 -31.12 21.20 -6.55
N ILE A 418 -30.60 20.35 -5.69
CA ILE A 418 -30.23 20.69 -4.32
C ILE A 418 -28.85 20.16 -4.00
N LYS A 419 -28.15 20.79 -3.05
CA LYS A 419 -26.96 20.23 -2.41
C LYS A 419 -27.38 19.50 -1.15
N LEU A 420 -26.92 18.25 -1.01
CA LEU A 420 -27.29 17.37 0.09
C LEU A 420 -26.05 16.69 0.66
N VAL A 421 -25.75 16.95 1.94
CA VAL A 421 -24.68 16.27 2.68
C VAL A 421 -25.28 15.47 3.82
N ALA A 422 -25.03 14.16 3.81
CA ALA A 422 -25.49 13.27 4.86
C ALA A 422 -24.31 12.62 5.61
N LEU A 423 -24.42 12.58 6.94
CA LEU A 423 -23.50 11.86 7.82
C LEU A 423 -24.13 10.55 8.26
N ILE A 424 -23.41 9.45 8.02
CA ILE A 424 -23.80 8.12 8.46
C ILE A 424 -22.79 7.64 9.48
N ARG A 425 -23.31 7.12 10.60
CA ARG A 425 -22.53 6.49 11.66
C ARG A 425 -22.92 5.03 11.79
N TYR A 426 -21.93 4.14 11.75
CA TYR A 426 -22.14 2.70 11.86
C TYR A 426 -21.17 2.04 12.82
N VAL A 427 -21.56 0.88 13.32
CA VAL A 427 -20.73 -0.01 14.14
C VAL A 427 -20.65 -1.40 13.51
N ILE A 428 -19.58 -2.12 13.79
CA ILE A 428 -19.36 -3.46 13.22
C ILE A 428 -20.05 -4.47 14.13
N GLY A 429 -21.12 -5.11 13.65
CA GLY A 429 -21.84 -6.14 14.38
C GLY A 429 -21.22 -7.53 14.22
N GLU A 430 -20.99 -7.93 12.96
CA GLU A 430 -20.40 -9.21 12.57
C GLU A 430 -19.04 -9.02 11.87
N PRO A 431 -17.90 -9.05 12.62
CA PRO A 431 -16.57 -8.78 12.09
C PRO A 431 -16.15 -9.64 10.90
N TYR A 432 -16.58 -10.91 10.87
CA TYR A 432 -16.24 -11.83 9.80
C TYR A 432 -16.79 -11.37 8.44
N LYS A 433 -18.08 -11.02 8.39
CA LYS A 433 -18.74 -10.55 7.16
C LYS A 433 -18.14 -9.22 6.69
N TYR A 434 -17.88 -8.31 7.63
CA TYR A 434 -17.31 -7.00 7.33
C TYR A 434 -15.89 -7.10 6.77
N GLY A 435 -15.05 -7.95 7.36
CA GLY A 435 -13.62 -7.98 7.07
C GLY A 435 -13.19 -8.86 5.90
N TYR A 436 -14.00 -9.84 5.51
CA TYR A 436 -13.57 -10.90 4.57
C TYR A 436 -14.48 -11.10 3.35
N ARG A 437 -15.72 -10.60 3.38
CA ARG A 437 -16.63 -10.75 2.22
C ARG A 437 -16.40 -9.66 1.16
N PHE A 438 -15.79 -8.54 1.55
CA PHE A 438 -15.58 -7.36 0.71
C PHE A 438 -14.13 -6.92 0.78
N VAL A 439 -13.61 -6.43 -0.35
CA VAL A 439 -12.26 -5.84 -0.43
C VAL A 439 -12.21 -4.53 0.36
N ASP A 440 -13.19 -3.65 0.13
CA ASP A 440 -13.36 -2.41 0.88
C ASP A 440 -14.82 -2.28 1.38
N PRO A 441 -15.08 -2.62 2.66
CA PRO A 441 -16.42 -2.52 3.21
C PRO A 441 -16.87 -1.07 3.45
N HIS A 442 -15.94 -0.12 3.65
CA HIS A 442 -16.29 1.29 3.85
C HIS A 442 -16.83 1.89 2.56
N LYS A 443 -16.12 1.66 1.44
CA LYS A 443 -16.58 2.09 0.11
C LYS A 443 -17.89 1.43 -0.30
N MET A 444 -18.10 0.16 0.06
CA MET A 444 -19.36 -0.52 -0.21
C MET A 444 -20.55 0.13 0.52
N ILE A 445 -20.38 0.53 1.79
CA ILE A 445 -21.41 1.28 2.53
C ILE A 445 -21.67 2.61 1.85
N GLU A 446 -20.62 3.34 1.47
CA GLU A 446 -20.74 4.62 0.75
C GLU A 446 -21.55 4.46 -0.54
N CYS A 447 -21.26 3.45 -1.37
CA CYS A 447 -22.00 3.17 -2.60
C CYS A 447 -23.46 2.80 -2.35
N LEU A 448 -23.73 1.91 -1.38
CA LEU A 448 -25.11 1.51 -1.05
C LEU A 448 -25.92 2.67 -0.50
N ALA A 449 -25.31 3.47 0.37
CA ALA A 449 -25.98 4.60 0.98
C ALA A 449 -26.19 5.74 -0.02
N SER A 450 -25.23 6.00 -0.91
CA SER A 450 -25.39 6.93 -2.03
C SER A 450 -26.53 6.51 -2.96
N ARG A 451 -26.64 5.21 -3.27
CA ARG A 451 -27.76 4.68 -4.07
C ARG A 451 -29.11 4.94 -3.41
N GLU A 452 -29.25 4.64 -2.12
CA GLU A 452 -30.51 4.88 -1.41
C GLU A 452 -30.81 6.38 -1.26
N MET A 453 -29.79 7.22 -1.10
CA MET A 453 -29.92 8.67 -1.05
C MET A 453 -30.42 9.24 -2.38
N VAL A 454 -29.86 8.80 -3.52
CA VAL A 454 -30.32 9.19 -4.86
C VAL A 454 -31.77 8.74 -5.09
N ARG A 455 -32.11 7.50 -4.72
CA ARG A 455 -33.49 6.99 -4.82
C ARG A 455 -34.47 7.78 -3.95
N TYR A 456 -34.04 8.19 -2.77
CA TYR A 456 -34.85 9.02 -1.89
C TYR A 456 -35.11 10.40 -2.53
N CYS A 457 -34.06 11.08 -3.01
CA CYS A 457 -34.17 12.37 -3.70
C CYS A 457 -35.07 12.31 -4.94
N ALA A 458 -35.02 11.22 -5.71
CA ALA A 458 -35.89 11.01 -6.86
C ALA A 458 -37.38 10.92 -6.47
N SER A 459 -37.69 10.53 -5.23
CA SER A 459 -39.07 10.41 -4.75
C SER A 459 -39.55 11.60 -3.92
N ALA A 460 -38.63 12.33 -3.28
CA ALA A 460 -38.92 13.39 -2.32
C ALA A 460 -39.38 14.69 -2.98
N THR A 461 -40.16 15.49 -2.26
CA THR A 461 -40.53 16.86 -2.64
C THR A 461 -39.62 17.88 -1.97
N LEU A 462 -39.50 19.07 -2.59
CA LEU A 462 -38.62 20.14 -2.13
C LEU A 462 -39.15 20.82 -0.87
N ASP A 463 -40.36 21.38 -0.93
CA ASP A 463 -41.01 22.17 0.14
C ASP A 463 -42.52 21.91 0.31
N MET A 464 -43.09 20.96 -0.45
CA MET A 464 -44.54 20.68 -0.42
C MET A 464 -44.88 19.65 0.67
N PRO A 465 -46.00 19.82 1.39
CA PRO A 465 -46.49 18.85 2.37
C PRO A 465 -46.91 17.53 1.70
N ALA A 466 -46.86 16.45 2.49
CA ALA A 466 -47.26 15.12 2.03
C ALA A 466 -48.71 15.12 1.52
N GLY A 467 -48.94 14.54 0.34
CA GLY A 467 -50.27 14.37 -0.26
C GLY A 467 -50.65 15.42 -1.32
N GLU A 468 -50.17 16.67 -1.23
CA GLU A 468 -50.48 17.71 -2.23
C GLU A 468 -49.73 17.52 -3.56
N GLY A 469 -48.60 16.78 -3.54
CA GLY A 469 -47.75 16.49 -4.70
C GLY A 469 -48.10 15.23 -5.50
N GLY A 470 -49.27 14.61 -5.27
CA GLY A 470 -49.67 13.36 -5.92
C GLY A 470 -48.88 12.12 -5.43
N GLY A 471 -49.55 11.28 -4.63
CA GLY A 471 -49.01 10.02 -4.10
C GLY A 471 -48.35 10.13 -2.71
N GLU A 472 -47.92 8.98 -2.15
CA GLU A 472 -47.17 8.86 -0.88
C GLU A 472 -45.70 9.32 -1.02
N ARG A 473 -45.49 10.56 -1.46
CA ARG A 473 -44.12 11.11 -1.62
C ARG A 473 -43.60 11.65 -0.28
N PRO A 474 -42.32 11.42 0.06
CA PRO A 474 -41.69 12.04 1.21
C PRO A 474 -41.69 13.57 1.07
N GLU A 475 -42.08 14.27 2.12
CA GLU A 475 -42.31 15.72 2.09
C GLU A 475 -41.06 16.56 2.37
N ALA A 476 -41.01 17.74 1.75
CA ALA A 476 -40.30 18.94 2.18
C ALA A 476 -38.89 18.74 2.76
N ILE A 477 -37.96 18.13 1.98
CA ILE A 477 -36.61 17.81 2.47
C ILE A 477 -35.80 19.05 2.89
N MET A 478 -36.10 20.22 2.33
CA MET A 478 -35.37 21.47 2.64
C MET A 478 -35.80 22.08 3.97
N THR A 479 -37.05 21.90 4.39
CA THR A 479 -37.63 22.61 5.53
C THR A 479 -37.86 21.65 6.70
N TYR A 480 -39.09 21.21 6.94
CA TYR A 480 -39.46 20.43 8.12
C TYR A 480 -39.34 18.91 7.93
N GLY A 481 -39.18 18.43 6.70
CA GLY A 481 -39.10 16.99 6.38
C GLY A 481 -37.76 16.32 6.70
N ARG A 482 -36.72 17.09 7.08
CA ARG A 482 -35.33 16.59 7.25
C ARG A 482 -35.20 15.41 8.21
N GLN A 483 -35.89 15.46 9.35
CA GLN A 483 -35.81 14.39 10.34
C GLN A 483 -36.45 13.10 9.82
N ARG A 484 -37.65 13.20 9.23
CA ARG A 484 -38.34 12.06 8.60
C ARG A 484 -37.50 11.46 7.47
N ALA A 485 -36.84 12.32 6.68
CA ALA A 485 -35.91 11.90 5.63
C ALA A 485 -34.72 11.11 6.19
N ALA A 486 -34.10 11.59 7.27
CA ALA A 486 -33.00 10.91 7.93
C ALA A 486 -33.41 9.53 8.48
N ASP A 487 -34.59 9.43 9.12
CA ASP A 487 -35.10 8.18 9.68
C ASP A 487 -35.46 7.16 8.59
N GLU A 488 -36.04 7.63 7.47
CA GLU A 488 -36.33 6.81 6.30
C GLU A 488 -35.04 6.30 5.64
N LEU A 489 -34.07 7.18 5.44
CA LEU A 489 -32.76 6.82 4.89
C LEU A 489 -32.04 5.81 5.78
N LYS A 490 -32.04 6.00 7.11
CA LYS A 490 -31.50 5.03 8.07
C LYS A 490 -32.11 3.64 7.85
N ARG A 491 -33.43 3.56 7.72
CA ARG A 491 -34.15 2.29 7.50
C ARG A 491 -33.78 1.65 6.16
N ARG A 492 -33.75 2.44 5.08
CA ARG A 492 -33.42 1.96 3.73
C ARG A 492 -31.98 1.47 3.63
N ILE A 493 -31.03 2.23 4.19
CA ILE A 493 -29.61 1.88 4.20
C ILE A 493 -29.39 0.63 5.04
N GLN A 494 -29.98 0.54 6.24
CA GLN A 494 -29.91 -0.69 7.06
C GLN A 494 -30.46 -1.90 6.30
N LYS A 495 -31.61 -1.76 5.64
CA LYS A 495 -32.19 -2.84 4.82
C LYS A 495 -31.28 -3.25 3.66
N ALA A 496 -30.66 -2.29 2.98
CA ALA A 496 -29.75 -2.53 1.85
C ALA A 496 -28.47 -3.26 2.30
N VAL A 497 -27.91 -2.86 3.42
CA VAL A 497 -26.68 -3.42 4.00
C VAL A 497 -26.91 -4.81 4.61
N SER A 498 -28.07 -5.04 5.21
CA SER A 498 -28.49 -6.33 5.78
C SER A 498 -29.06 -7.31 4.76
N ALA A 499 -29.33 -6.88 3.53
CA ALA A 499 -29.90 -7.73 2.50
C ALA A 499 -29.02 -8.98 2.26
N PRO A 500 -29.60 -10.19 2.07
CA PRO A 500 -28.83 -11.43 1.94
C PRO A 500 -27.75 -11.40 0.84
N ALA A 501 -28.03 -10.68 -0.25
CA ALA A 501 -27.11 -10.49 -1.37
C ALA A 501 -25.80 -9.80 -0.94
N VAL A 502 -25.88 -8.82 -0.03
CA VAL A 502 -24.71 -8.08 0.48
C VAL A 502 -24.25 -8.66 1.81
N GLY A 503 -25.12 -8.61 2.83
CA GLY A 503 -24.85 -9.12 4.17
C GLY A 503 -23.52 -8.62 4.73
N LEU A 504 -23.35 -7.30 4.85
CA LEU A 504 -22.08 -6.67 5.26
C LEU A 504 -21.77 -6.86 6.76
N GLY A 505 -22.79 -7.14 7.57
CA GLY A 505 -22.63 -7.36 9.02
C GLY A 505 -22.39 -6.08 9.84
N VAL A 506 -22.87 -4.93 9.37
CA VAL A 506 -22.80 -3.66 10.12
C VAL A 506 -24.18 -3.18 10.54
N GLU A 507 -24.18 -2.39 11.61
CA GLU A 507 -25.37 -1.75 12.15
C GLU A 507 -25.25 -0.24 11.98
N ILE A 508 -26.24 0.37 11.34
CA ILE A 508 -26.34 1.81 11.14
C ILE A 508 -26.96 2.43 12.39
N VAL A 509 -26.14 3.13 13.16
CA VAL A 509 -26.55 3.75 14.43
C VAL A 509 -27.28 5.06 14.17
N TYR A 510 -26.77 5.88 13.24
CA TYR A 510 -27.30 7.20 12.98
C TYR A 510 -27.13 7.60 11.51
N VAL A 511 -28.14 8.28 10.98
CA VAL A 511 -28.11 9.00 9.71
C VAL A 511 -28.61 10.40 9.99
N GLY A 512 -27.90 11.42 9.52
CA GLY A 512 -28.30 12.81 9.69
C GLY A 512 -28.02 13.63 8.44
N LEU A 513 -28.96 14.47 8.06
CA LEU A 513 -28.77 15.45 6.99
C LEU A 513 -28.09 16.68 7.58
N ARG A 514 -26.83 16.90 7.19
CA ARG A 514 -26.03 18.00 7.73
C ARG A 514 -26.26 19.29 6.94
N ALA A 515 -26.31 19.19 5.62
CA ALA A 515 -26.57 20.31 4.72
C ALA A 515 -27.66 19.91 3.73
N VAL A 516 -28.66 20.78 3.59
CA VAL A 516 -29.69 20.72 2.55
C VAL A 516 -29.94 22.18 2.16
N HIS A 517 -29.52 22.59 0.98
CA HIS A 517 -29.69 23.96 0.49
C HIS A 517 -29.63 24.01 -1.04
N PRO A 518 -30.17 25.06 -1.67
CA PRO A 518 -30.08 25.21 -3.12
C PRO A 518 -28.62 25.42 -3.57
N PRO A 519 -28.33 25.19 -4.87
CA PRO A 519 -27.05 25.59 -5.43
C PRO A 519 -26.88 27.12 -5.34
N PRO A 520 -25.63 27.63 -5.28
CA PRO A 520 -25.34 29.06 -5.14
C PRO A 520 -26.08 29.95 -6.16
N ASP A 521 -26.16 29.50 -7.41
CA ASP A 521 -26.83 30.23 -8.50
C ASP A 521 -28.34 30.44 -8.27
N ALA A 522 -28.96 29.59 -7.44
CA ALA A 522 -30.37 29.66 -7.12
C ALA A 522 -30.63 30.28 -5.73
N ALA A 523 -29.61 30.48 -4.89
CA ALA A 523 -29.76 30.91 -3.51
C ALA A 523 -30.57 32.22 -3.39
N ASP A 524 -30.23 33.24 -4.18
CA ASP A 524 -30.91 34.54 -4.19
C ASP A 524 -32.42 34.42 -4.51
N ALA A 525 -32.80 33.49 -5.38
CA ALA A 525 -34.20 33.28 -5.74
C ALA A 525 -34.98 32.65 -4.56
N PHE A 526 -34.37 31.69 -3.86
CA PHE A 526 -34.97 31.09 -2.65
C PHE A 526 -35.09 32.11 -1.51
N GLU A 527 -34.06 32.93 -1.29
CA GLU A 527 -34.09 33.98 -0.28
C GLU A 527 -35.21 34.99 -0.51
N LYS A 528 -35.49 35.35 -1.78
CA LYS A 528 -36.63 36.23 -2.13
C LYS A 528 -37.98 35.61 -1.78
N VAL A 529 -38.17 34.30 -2.01
CA VAL A 529 -39.42 33.62 -1.64
C VAL A 529 -39.61 33.59 -0.13
N ILE A 530 -38.53 33.30 0.62
CA ILE A 530 -38.55 33.31 2.08
C ILE A 530 -38.86 34.72 2.59
N THR A 531 -38.20 35.75 2.05
CA THR A 531 -38.43 37.16 2.39
C THR A 531 -39.88 37.56 2.14
N ALA A 532 -40.43 37.24 0.97
CA ALA A 532 -41.83 37.51 0.64
C ALA A 532 -42.81 36.80 1.60
N ARG A 533 -42.52 35.55 1.99
CA ARG A 533 -43.31 34.81 2.99
C ARG A 533 -43.29 35.50 4.35
N HIS A 534 -42.13 35.99 4.78
CA HIS A 534 -41.99 36.76 6.02
C HIS A 534 -42.75 38.08 5.96
N GLU A 535 -42.69 38.81 4.85
CA GLU A 535 -43.45 40.05 4.66
C GLU A 535 -44.96 39.82 4.73
N VAL A 536 -45.46 38.76 4.09
CA VAL A 536 -46.88 38.38 4.17
C VAL A 536 -47.27 38.07 5.61
N ASN A 537 -46.48 37.27 6.32
CA ASN A 537 -46.73 36.95 7.73
C ASN A 537 -46.69 38.20 8.61
N GLN A 538 -45.71 39.09 8.41
CA GLN A 538 -45.59 40.35 9.13
C GLN A 538 -46.82 41.24 8.93
N LYS A 539 -47.30 41.38 7.68
CA LYS A 539 -48.53 42.12 7.37
C LYS A 539 -49.76 41.50 8.04
N ARG A 540 -49.89 40.16 7.98
CA ARG A 540 -51.00 39.43 8.63
C ARG A 540 -51.00 39.64 10.14
N TYR A 541 -49.88 39.37 10.80
CA TYR A 541 -49.77 39.55 12.26
C TYR A 541 -49.93 41.01 12.68
N GLY A 542 -49.45 41.96 11.86
CA GLY A 542 -49.70 43.39 12.08
C GLY A 542 -51.18 43.75 12.00
N ALA A 543 -51.91 43.19 11.03
CA ALA A 543 -53.35 43.38 10.90
C ALA A 543 -54.13 42.73 12.05
N GLU A 544 -53.79 41.50 12.43
CA GLU A 544 -54.38 40.79 13.57
C GLU A 544 -54.13 41.54 14.89
N ALA A 545 -52.90 42.02 15.11
CA ALA A 545 -52.58 42.82 16.28
C ALA A 545 -53.37 44.13 16.33
N LYS A 546 -53.55 44.81 15.18
CA LYS A 546 -54.38 46.01 15.08
C LYS A 546 -55.85 45.72 15.36
N ALA A 547 -56.39 44.64 14.79
CA ALA A 547 -57.75 44.19 15.04
C ALA A 547 -57.96 43.90 16.54
N ASN A 548 -57.08 43.08 17.14
CA ASN A 548 -57.15 42.74 18.57
C ASN A 548 -57.03 43.98 19.46
N ARG A 549 -56.12 44.91 19.17
CA ARG A 549 -56.03 46.18 19.91
C ARG A 549 -57.33 46.98 19.85
N THR A 550 -57.95 47.05 18.68
CA THR A 550 -59.21 47.77 18.47
C THR A 550 -60.33 47.12 19.27
N LEU A 551 -60.49 45.78 19.16
CA LEU A 551 -61.51 45.04 19.89
C LEU A 551 -61.33 45.13 21.42
N THR A 552 -60.10 45.00 21.91
CA THR A 552 -59.76 45.15 23.33
C THR A 552 -60.04 46.56 23.83
N ALA A 553 -59.74 47.61 23.05
CA ALA A 553 -60.04 48.99 23.43
C ALA A 553 -61.56 49.24 23.57
N THR A 554 -62.38 48.56 22.76
CA THR A 554 -63.84 48.73 22.78
C THR A 554 -64.54 48.00 23.93
N VAL A 555 -64.18 46.73 24.20
CA VAL A 555 -64.94 45.85 25.14
C VAL A 555 -64.05 45.23 26.22
N GLY A 556 -62.77 45.60 26.29
CA GLY A 556 -61.79 45.09 27.26
C GLY A 556 -61.16 43.74 26.89
N SER A 557 -61.76 42.96 25.98
CA SER A 557 -61.12 41.77 25.38
C SER A 557 -61.62 41.48 23.96
N PRO A 558 -60.82 40.83 23.10
CA PRO A 558 -61.22 40.50 21.73
C PRO A 558 -62.38 39.51 21.67
N GLU A 559 -62.36 38.50 22.54
CA GLU A 559 -63.40 37.46 22.63
C GLU A 559 -64.76 38.07 22.97
N ARG A 560 -64.82 38.93 24.00
CA ARG A 560 -66.06 39.61 24.39
C ARG A 560 -66.57 40.55 23.31
N ALA A 561 -65.66 41.22 22.59
CA ALA A 561 -66.05 42.10 21.50
C ALA A 561 -66.67 41.33 20.32
N LEU A 562 -66.12 40.15 19.99
CA LEU A 562 -66.68 39.27 18.96
C LEU A 562 -68.03 38.69 19.39
N ASP A 563 -68.16 38.23 20.63
CA ASP A 563 -69.43 37.72 21.17
C ASP A 563 -70.49 38.81 21.21
N LEU A 564 -70.14 40.03 21.61
CA LEU A 564 -71.03 41.18 21.58
C LEU A 564 -71.46 41.49 20.14
N ALA A 565 -70.54 41.49 19.17
CA ALA A 565 -70.84 41.74 17.76
C ALA A 565 -71.79 40.66 17.18
N LEU A 566 -71.56 39.39 17.50
CA LEU A 566 -72.46 38.30 17.10
C LEU A 566 -73.84 38.42 17.75
N SER A 567 -73.89 38.80 19.03
CA SER A 567 -75.14 39.01 19.78
C SER A 567 -75.95 40.17 19.20
N LEU A 568 -75.29 41.29 18.86
CA LEU A 568 -75.89 42.45 18.19
C LEU A 568 -76.45 42.06 16.81
N ARG A 569 -75.67 41.34 15.99
CA ARG A 569 -76.12 40.86 14.68
C ARG A 569 -77.34 39.95 14.78
N LYS A 570 -77.36 39.05 15.77
CA LYS A 570 -78.50 38.16 16.02
C LYS A 570 -79.73 38.94 16.49
N LEU A 571 -79.53 39.97 17.31
CA LEU A 571 -80.60 40.85 17.79
C LEU A 571 -81.18 41.68 16.63
N GLU A 572 -80.35 42.20 15.72
CA GLU A 572 -80.79 42.85 14.48
C GLU A 572 -81.59 41.90 13.59
N GLN A 573 -81.10 40.69 13.35
CA GLN A 573 -81.84 39.67 12.60
C GLN A 573 -83.21 39.37 13.23
N LEU A 574 -83.29 39.26 14.56
CA LEU A 574 -84.56 39.06 15.26
C LEU A 574 -85.49 40.28 15.18
N LYS A 575 -84.94 41.50 15.22
CA LYS A 575 -85.72 42.73 15.01
C LYS A 575 -86.26 42.81 13.59
N ASP A 576 -85.45 42.49 12.58
CA ASP A 576 -85.86 42.45 11.19
C ASP A 576 -86.97 41.42 10.97
N LEU A 577 -86.84 40.22 11.57
CA LEU A 577 -87.88 39.20 11.55
C LEU A 577 -89.17 39.64 12.25
N ARG A 578 -89.07 40.36 13.38
CA ARG A 578 -90.24 40.88 14.10
C ARG A 578 -90.95 41.99 13.32
N LEU A 579 -90.20 42.93 12.73
CA LEU A 579 -90.76 43.98 11.86
C LEU A 579 -91.43 43.38 10.62
N ALA A 580 -90.85 42.30 10.06
CA ALA A 580 -91.46 41.56 8.95
C ALA A 580 -92.74 40.81 9.36
N GLN A 581 -92.85 40.38 10.62
CA GLN A 581 -94.07 39.75 11.16
C GLN A 581 -95.22 40.77 11.33
N ASP A 582 -94.91 42.02 11.66
CA ASP A 582 -95.90 43.09 11.88
C ASP A 582 -96.34 43.80 10.56
N SER A 583 -95.74 43.47 9.40
CA SER A 583 -96.06 44.08 8.10
C SER A 583 -95.89 43.11 6.91
N PRO A 584 -96.99 42.61 6.30
CA PRO A 584 -96.93 41.56 5.26
C PRO A 584 -96.13 41.94 4.00
N ASP A 585 -96.15 43.22 3.61
CA ASP A 585 -95.45 43.70 2.42
C ASP A 585 -93.93 43.75 2.61
N GLN A 586 -93.45 43.93 3.85
CA GLN A 586 -92.01 43.95 4.17
C GLN A 586 -91.39 42.55 4.22
N MET A 587 -92.17 41.53 4.59
CA MET A 587 -91.74 40.12 4.58
C MET A 587 -91.42 39.63 3.16
N ARG A 588 -92.21 40.04 2.16
CA ARG A 588 -91.94 39.72 0.74
C ARG A 588 -90.62 40.35 0.25
N ALA A 589 -90.38 41.62 0.57
CA ALA A 589 -89.15 42.31 0.21
C ALA A 589 -87.88 41.73 0.89
N LEU A 590 -88.01 41.18 2.10
CA LEU A 590 -86.92 40.48 2.79
C LEU A 590 -86.62 39.11 2.18
N LEU A 591 -87.66 38.35 1.80
CA LEU A 591 -87.52 37.07 1.11
C LEU A 591 -86.85 37.24 -0.26
N ASP A 592 -87.24 38.26 -1.03
CA ASP A 592 -86.61 38.54 -2.34
C ASP A 592 -85.11 38.87 -2.19
N ARG A 593 -84.72 39.66 -1.16
CA ARG A 593 -83.29 39.94 -0.86
C ARG A 593 -82.49 38.72 -0.43
N PHE A 594 -83.14 37.73 0.20
CA PHE A 594 -82.48 36.48 0.58
C PHE A 594 -82.32 35.53 -0.62
N ILE A 595 -83.26 35.56 -1.55
CA ILE A 595 -83.23 34.76 -2.78
C ILE A 595 -82.19 35.32 -3.77
N ASP A 596 -82.03 36.64 -3.89
CA ASP A 596 -81.03 37.26 -4.78
C ASP A 596 -79.57 37.14 -4.29
N LYS A 597 -79.35 36.69 -3.05
CA LYS A 597 -78.01 36.54 -2.45
C LYS A 597 -77.54 35.08 -2.27
N ALA A 598 -78.38 34.11 -2.64
CA ALA A 598 -78.02 32.69 -2.75
C ALA A 598 -77.64 32.38 -4.20
#